data_AF-A0A2W1LDW8-F1
#
_entry.id   AF-A0A2W1LDW8-F1
#
_cell.length_a   1.000
_cell.length_b   1.000
_cell.length_c   1.000
_cell.angle_alpha   90.00
_cell.angle_beta   90.00
_cell.angle_gamma   90.00
#
_symmetry.space_group_name_H-M   'P 1'
#
loop_
_entity.id
_entity.type
_entity.pdbx_description
1 polymer ?
#
loop_
_entity_poly.entity_id
_entity_poly.type
_entity_poly.pdbx_seq_one_letter_code
_entity_poly.pdbx_strand_id
1 'polypeptide(L)' 'MKLKVGLLVAWVIPQVFLFFLNLWVLVYITGHEEELKALGLAGQWILIWLFLTASWIIGTVRILRWYKQGKFHEDRQE' A
#
# COMPACT_ATOMS: atom_id res chain seq x y z
N MET A 1 3.67 -24.72 -12.68
CA MET A 1 4.19 -23.34 -12.72
C MET A 1 4.86 -23.08 -11.39
N LYS A 2 6.17 -22.83 -11.38
CA LYS A 2 6.85 -22.40 -10.15
C LYS A 2 6.70 -20.88 -10.06
N LEU A 3 6.37 -20.37 -8.87
CA LEU A 3 6.29 -18.93 -8.65
C LEU A 3 7.70 -18.40 -8.38
N LYS A 4 8.05 -17.24 -8.95
CA LYS A 4 9.18 -16.42 -8.53
C LYS A 4 8.85 -15.80 -7.18
N VAL A 5 8.84 -16.65 -6.14
CA VAL A 5 8.41 -16.30 -4.78
C VAL A 5 9.19 -15.08 -4.27
N GLY A 6 10.49 -14.99 -4.54
CA GLY A 6 11.29 -13.82 -4.17
C GLY A 6 10.79 -12.50 -4.76
N LEU A 7 10.38 -12.49 -6.04
CA LEU A 7 9.83 -11.30 -6.68
C LEU A 7 8.43 -10.97 -6.14
N LEU A 8 7.59 -11.98 -5.90
CA LEU A 8 6.27 -11.78 -5.30
C LEU A 8 6.40 -11.14 -3.90
N VAL A 9 7.24 -11.73 -3.05
CA VAL A 9 7.47 -11.29 -1.66
C VAL A 9 8.04 -9.88 -1.61
N ALA A 10 9.00 -9.55 -2.48
CA ALA A 10 9.61 -8.22 -2.56
C ALA A 10 8.60 -7.10 -2.87
N TRP A 11 7.48 -7.42 -3.54
CA TRP A 11 6.43 -6.45 -3.85
C TRP A 11 5.27 -6.50 -2.87
N VAL A 12 4.92 -7.67 -2.33
CA VAL A 12 3.82 -7.82 -1.36
C VAL A 12 4.18 -7.23 0.00
N ILE A 13 5.40 -7.46 0.51
CA ILE A 13 5.78 -6.97 1.86
C ILE A 13 5.66 -5.45 1.97
N PRO A 14 6.21 -4.63 1.06
CA PRO A 14 6.05 -3.18 1.12
C PRO A 14 4.58 -2.73 1.05
N GLN A 15 3.73 -3.46 0.32
CA GLN A 15 2.30 -3.14 0.24
C GLN A 15 1.55 -3.45 1.53
N VAL A 16 1.89 -4.57 2.18
CA VAL A 16 1.35 -4.92 3.49
C VAL A 16 1.78 -3.88 4.53
N PHE A 17 3.04 -3.46 4.52
CA PHE A 17 3.52 -2.38 5.38
C PHE A 17 2.78 -1.06 5.10
N LEU A 18 2.60 -0.70 3.83
CA LEU A 18 1.89 0.52 3.44
C LEU A 18 0.41 0.50 3.87
N PHE A 19 -0.23 -0.68 3.85
CA PHE A 19 -1.58 -0.87 4.39
C PHE A 19 -1.65 -0.57 5.89
N PHE A 20 -0.73 -1.14 6.68
CA PHE A 20 -0.68 -0.87 8.11
C PHE A 20 -0.36 0.59 8.42
N LEU A 21 0.55 1.21 7.68
CA LEU A 21 0.85 2.63 7.80
C LEU A 21 -0.38 3.49 7.48
N ASN A 22 -1.14 3.14 6.45
CA ASN A 22 -2.38 3.83 6.10
C ASN A 22 -3.42 3.75 7.23
N LEU A 23 -3.65 2.55 7.77
CA LEU A 23 -4.55 2.35 8.91
C LEU A 23 -4.09 3.12 10.14
N TRP A 24 -2.80 3.11 10.44
CA TRP A 24 -2.25 3.84 11.57
C TRP A 24 -2.48 5.36 11.43
N VAL A 25 -2.22 5.92 10.24
CA VAL A 25 -2.48 7.34 9.97
C VAL A 25 -3.97 7.65 10.10
N LEU A 26 -4.86 6.77 9.62
CA LEU A 26 -6.30 6.96 9.76
C LEU A 26 -6.72 7.01 11.23
N VAL A 27 -6.25 6.04 12.04
CA VAL A 27 -6.50 5.99 13.49
C VAL A 27 -5.96 7.25 14.19
N TYR A 28 -4.76 7.70 13.80
CA TYR A 28 -4.15 8.92 14.33
C TYR A 28 -5.02 10.15 14.07
N ILE A 29 -5.49 10.32 12.83
CA ILE A 29 -6.37 11.44 12.43
C ILE A 29 -7.67 11.41 13.23
N THR A 30 -8.31 10.25 13.34
CA THR A 30 -9.59 10.13 14.07
C THR A 30 -9.42 10.25 15.60
N GLY A 31 -8.27 9.87 16.14
CA GLY A 31 -7.99 9.94 17.58
C GLY A 31 -7.56 11.32 18.06
N HIS A 32 -7.01 12.17 17.18
CA HIS A 32 -6.47 13.49 17.53
C HIS A 32 -7.13 14.61 16.70
N GLU A 33 -8.38 14.42 16.28
CA GLU A 33 -9.06 15.36 15.38
C GLU A 33 -9.11 16.79 15.94
N GLU A 34 -9.41 16.93 17.24
CA GLU A 34 -9.49 18.23 17.91
C GLU A 34 -8.13 18.94 17.98
N GLU A 35 -7.06 18.21 18.32
CA GLU A 35 -5.69 18.75 18.36
C GLU A 35 -5.22 19.16 16.96
N LEU A 36 -5.51 18.33 15.95
CA LEU A 36 -5.16 18.60 14.57
C LEU A 36 -5.91 19.81 14.00
N LYS A 37 -7.17 20.00 14.40
CA LYS A 37 -7.95 21.19 14.06
C LYS A 37 -7.43 22.43 14.77
N ALA A 38 -7.11 22.33 16.06
CA ALA A 38 -6.56 23.44 16.84
C ALA A 38 -5.20 23.93 16.28
N LEU A 39 -4.38 23.01 15.77
CA LEU A 39 -3.09 23.33 15.14
C LEU A 39 -3.21 23.73 13.65
N GLY A 40 -4.40 23.64 13.05
CA GLY A 40 -4.60 23.89 11.61
C GLY A 40 -3.93 22.85 10.70
N LEU A 41 -3.52 21.70 11.24
CA LEU A 41 -2.79 20.64 10.52
C LEU A 41 -3.71 19.53 9.98
N ALA A 42 -4.99 19.51 10.37
CA ALA A 42 -5.94 18.49 9.95
C ALA A 42 -5.96 18.28 8.42
N GLY A 43 -5.92 19.36 7.63
CA GLY A 43 -5.88 19.27 6.18
C GLY A 43 -4.62 18.58 5.64
N GLN A 44 -3.45 18.87 6.21
CA GLN A 44 -2.18 18.25 5.80
C GLN A 44 -2.17 16.74 6.09
N TRP A 45 -2.66 16.33 7.26
CA TRP A 45 -2.75 14.92 7.63
C TRP A 45 -3.73 14.14 6.74
N ILE A 46 -4.89 14.73 6.42
CA ILE A 46 -5.84 14.12 5.48
C ILE A 46 -5.21 13.97 4.09
N LEU A 47 -4.47 14.96 3.60
CA LEU A 47 -3.75 14.85 2.33
C LEU A 47 -2.72 13.73 2.36
N ILE A 48 -1.91 13.63 3.42
CA ILE A 48 -0.95 12.52 3.59
C ILE A 48 -1.66 11.17 3.53
N TRP A 49 -2.80 11.04 4.23
CA TRP A 49 -3.61 9.83 4.20
C TRP A 49 -4.14 9.51 2.79
N LEU A 50 -4.59 10.50 2.03
CA LEU A 50 -5.02 10.32 0.64
C LEU A 50 -3.87 9.86 -0.27
N PHE A 51 -2.67 10.44 -0.12
CA PHE A 51 -1.48 10.02 -0.89
C PHE A 51 -1.06 8.59 -0.55
N LEU A 52 -1.10 8.20 0.72
CA LEU A 52 -0.84 6.82 1.14
C LEU A 52 -1.88 5.86 0.54
N THR A 53 -3.16 6.25 0.57
CA THR A 53 -4.27 5.46 0.02
C THR A 53 -4.10 5.25 -1.48
N ALA A 54 -3.82 6.33 -2.23
CA ALA A 54 -3.57 6.25 -3.66
C ALA A 54 -2.36 5.35 -3.98
N SER A 55 -1.27 5.51 -3.24
CA SER A 55 -0.05 4.70 -3.40
C SER A 55 -0.32 3.21 -3.15
N TRP A 56 -1.11 2.89 -2.11
CA TRP A 56 -1.50 1.53 -1.79
C TRP A 56 -2.40 0.91 -2.87
N ILE A 57 -3.37 1.66 -3.38
CA ILE A 57 -4.25 1.20 -4.46
C ILE A 57 -3.42 0.92 -5.73
N ILE A 58 -2.56 1.85 -6.15
CA ILE A 58 -1.73 1.69 -7.34
C ILE A 58 -0.80 0.48 -7.21
N GLY A 59 -0.19 0.31 -6.05
CA GLY A 59 0.66 -0.83 -5.74
C GLY A 59 -0.10 -2.16 -5.84
N THR A 60 -1.27 -2.23 -5.23
CA THR A 60 -2.15 -3.42 -5.27
C THR A 60 -2.58 -3.75 -6.70
N VAL A 61 -3.03 -2.76 -7.47
CA VAL A 61 -3.43 -2.93 -8.87
C VAL A 61 -2.26 -3.45 -9.71
N ARG A 62 -1.04 -2.94 -9.47
CA ARG A 62 0.17 -3.38 -10.19
C ARG A 62 0.52 -4.84 -9.88
N ILE A 63 0.48 -5.25 -8.61
CA ILE A 63 0.72 -6.65 -8.21
C ILE A 63 -0.33 -7.56 -8.83
N LEU A 64 -1.61 -7.21 -8.76
CA LEU A 64 -2.69 -7.99 -9.38
C LEU A 64 -2.52 -8.11 -10.90
N ARG A 65 -2.11 -7.02 -11.56
CA ARG A 65 -1.85 -7.04 -13.01
C ARG A 65 -0.67 -7.95 -13.35
N TRP A 66 0.43 -7.89 -12.60
CA TRP A 66 1.59 -8.76 -12.80
C TRP A 66 1.30 -10.23 -12.52
N TYR A 67 0.45 -10.50 -11.53
CA TYR A 67 -0.05 -11.83 -11.26
C TYR A 67 -0.87 -12.38 -12.44
N LYS A 68 -1.81 -11.59 -12.96
CA LYS A 68 -2.61 -11.96 -14.14
C LYS A 68 -1.76 -12.12 -15.42
N GLN A 69 -0.71 -11.32 -15.58
CA GLN A 69 0.20 -11.38 -16.72
C GLN A 69 1.20 -12.54 -16.65
N GLY A 70 1.16 -13.36 -15.60
CA GLY A 70 2.10 -14.46 -15.47
C GLY A 70 3.51 -14.03 -15.10
N LYS A 71 3.79 -12.74 -14.81
CA LYS A 71 5.17 -12.26 -14.51
C LYS A 71 5.81 -12.92 -13.29
N PHE A 72 4.98 -13.40 -12.37
CA PHE A 72 5.44 -14.16 -11.20
C PHE A 72 5.56 -15.66 -11.47
N HIS A 73 5.16 -16.17 -12.64
CA HIS A 73 5.26 -17.57 -12.99
C HIS A 73 6.56 -17.80 -13.78
N GLU A 74 7.33 -18.84 -13.44
CA GLU A 74 8.44 -19.30 -14.28
C GLU A 74 7.88 -20.01 -15.51
N ASP A 75 8.36 -19.59 -16.68
CA ASP A 75 8.23 -20.36 -17.91
C ASP A 75 9.01 -21.67 -17.70
N ARG A 76 8.33 -22.81 -17.78
CA ARG A 76 9.02 -24.09 -17.88
C ARG A 76 9.72 -24.11 -19.24
N GLN A 77 11.02 -23.84 -19.25
CA GLN A 77 11.88 -24.27 -20.34
C GLN A 77 12.27 -25.71 -20.05
N GLU A 78 11.44 -26.63 -20.54
CA GLU A 78 11.78 -28.05 -20.77
C GLU A 78 11.48 -28.36 -22.24
#